data_AF-A0AA97G9M2-F1
#
_entry.id   AF-A0AA97G9M2-F1
#
_cell.length_a   1.000
_cell.length_b   1.000
_cell.length_c   1.000
_cell.angle_alpha   90.00
_cell.angle_beta   90.00
_cell.angle_gamma   90.00
#
_symmetry.space_group_name_H-M   'P 1'
#
loop_
_entity.id
_entity.type
_entity.pdbx_description
1 polymer ?
#
loop_
_entity_poly.entity_id
_entity_poly.type
_entity_poly.pdbx_seq_one_letter_code
_entity_poly.pdbx_strand_id
1 'polypeptide(L)'
;MALAEKTKELATAEIASEDLLFDPEDLVEWLKQHSEKKIKADQESASDYISGKFSALMKSLKDDVRVKDIALDNSLSCYGVPAKKLGGGKGNRNEYYLEPVFLTEDETVAFSEAQTAYPVPEMGIRYHEQKKKSGPLIARFLDGVDMKGWRLWLFLSMVIIPLLVFSGLMLSPALSLFVPKLKGALAGFMVVGAIFLGVFFVLFGFIFRLVDKRVAMLPDWVSLSPEYWLLEYRPMKNDAGEYSHRKIALVHYIADCKVCSGEVTVGKGGWHFPGRLVGRCNENPVEHVYTFDHVTRVGKPLR
;
A
#
# COMPACT_ATOMS: atom_id res chain seq x y z
N MET A 1 18.87 2.39 -11.32
CA MET A 1 19.87 1.32 -11.53
C MET A 1 21.16 1.93 -12.04
N ALA A 2 21.25 2.38 -13.30
CA ALA A 2 22.49 2.98 -13.85
C ALA A 2 23.21 4.00 -12.95
N LEU A 3 22.49 5.01 -12.44
CA LEU A 3 23.10 6.01 -11.54
C LEU A 3 23.67 5.37 -10.26
N ALA A 4 22.91 4.46 -9.62
CA ALA A 4 23.33 3.81 -8.38
C ALA A 4 24.48 2.81 -8.57
N GLU A 5 24.49 2.07 -9.68
CA GLU A 5 25.57 1.14 -10.02
C GLU A 5 26.85 1.89 -10.34
N LYS A 6 26.77 2.96 -11.13
CA LYS A 6 27.92 3.80 -11.45
C LYS A 6 28.49 4.53 -10.24
N THR A 7 27.62 5.02 -9.34
CA THR A 7 28.04 5.55 -8.04
C THR A 7 28.72 4.45 -7.21
N LYS A 8 28.19 3.23 -7.20
CA LYS A 8 28.79 2.10 -6.45
C LYS A 8 30.16 1.69 -6.98
N GLU A 9 30.36 1.70 -8.31
CA GLU A 9 31.64 1.38 -8.94
C GLU A 9 32.73 2.41 -8.63
N LEU A 10 32.34 3.69 -8.51
CA LEU A 10 33.28 4.81 -8.34
C LEU A 10 33.41 5.29 -6.89
N ALA A 11 32.50 4.90 -6.00
CA ALA A 11 32.59 5.19 -4.58
C ALA A 11 33.67 4.33 -3.91
N THR A 12 34.91 4.83 -3.92
CA THR A 12 35.98 4.40 -3.01
C THR A 12 35.92 5.21 -1.71
N ALA A 13 36.51 4.69 -0.63
CA ALA A 13 36.48 5.30 0.71
C ALA A 13 37.04 6.74 0.80
N GLU A 14 37.62 7.26 -0.28
CA GLU A 14 38.27 8.58 -0.35
C GLU A 14 37.51 9.60 -1.21
N ILE A 15 36.41 9.22 -1.88
CA ILE A 15 35.64 10.13 -2.74
C ILE A 15 34.28 10.38 -2.11
N ALA A 16 33.98 11.65 -1.80
CA ALA A 16 32.67 12.03 -1.27
C ALA A 16 31.58 11.81 -2.33
N SER A 17 30.41 11.32 -1.92
CA SER A 17 29.28 11.06 -2.84
C SER A 17 28.80 12.29 -3.58
N GLU A 18 29.05 13.48 -3.02
CA GLU A 18 28.70 14.79 -3.58
C GLU A 18 29.59 15.17 -4.78
N ASP A 19 30.77 14.56 -4.90
CA ASP A 19 31.73 14.80 -5.99
C ASP A 19 31.53 13.84 -7.18
N LEU A 20 30.68 12.81 -7.03
CA LEU A 20 30.35 11.86 -8.10
C LEU A 20 29.23 12.41 -8.98
N LEU A 21 29.60 13.36 -9.83
CA LEU A 21 28.73 14.00 -10.81
C LEU A 21 28.79 13.26 -12.15
N PHE A 22 27.63 12.92 -12.69
CA PHE A 22 27.53 12.24 -13.98
C PHE A 22 26.85 13.09 -15.03
N ASP A 23 27.50 13.19 -16.18
CA ASP A 23 26.93 13.84 -17.36
C ASP A 23 25.86 12.95 -18.04
N PRO A 24 24.93 13.56 -18.80
CA PRO A 24 23.89 12.82 -19.50
C PRO A 24 24.48 11.87 -20.55
N GLU A 25 25.57 12.27 -21.22
CA GLU A 25 26.26 11.45 -22.22
C GLU A 25 26.88 10.21 -21.55
N ASP A 26 27.56 10.40 -20.43
CA ASP A 26 28.19 9.32 -19.66
C ASP A 26 27.18 8.31 -19.10
N LEU A 27 25.96 8.75 -18.75
CA LEU A 27 24.88 7.88 -18.31
C LEU A 27 24.25 7.12 -19.49
N VAL A 28 24.09 7.77 -20.64
CA VAL A 28 23.59 7.10 -21.85
C VAL A 28 24.60 6.06 -22.36
N GLU A 29 25.89 6.37 -22.35
CA GLU A 29 26.94 5.45 -22.75
C GLU A 29 26.99 4.22 -21.82
N TRP A 30 26.94 4.44 -20.51
CA TRP A 30 26.88 3.33 -19.55
C TRP A 30 25.62 2.47 -19.77
N LEU A 31 24.46 3.11 -19.98
CA LEU A 31 23.22 2.40 -20.29
C LEU A 31 23.35 1.60 -21.59
N LYS A 32 24.00 2.11 -22.63
CA LYS A 32 24.23 1.38 -23.89
C LYS A 32 25.07 0.12 -23.69
N GLN A 33 26.03 0.16 -22.76
CA GLN A 33 26.90 -0.97 -22.46
C GLN A 33 26.22 -2.04 -21.59
N HIS A 34 25.33 -1.64 -20.67
CA HIS A 34 24.79 -2.53 -19.63
C HIS A 34 23.28 -2.84 -19.76
N SER A 35 22.56 -2.20 -20.70
CA SER A 35 21.13 -2.47 -20.94
C SER A 35 20.93 -3.40 -22.13
N GLU A 36 20.19 -4.49 -21.93
CA GLU A 36 19.74 -5.39 -23.01
C GLU A 36 18.71 -4.72 -23.96
N LYS A 37 18.08 -3.61 -23.53
CA LYS A 37 17.05 -2.91 -24.31
C LYS A 37 17.67 -1.85 -25.22
N LYS A 38 17.23 -1.81 -26.48
CA LYS A 38 17.53 -0.72 -27.44
C LYS A 38 17.14 0.64 -26.84
N ILE A 39 18.13 1.51 -26.69
CA ILE A 39 17.96 2.85 -26.13
C ILE A 39 17.61 3.80 -27.28
N LYS A 40 16.51 4.56 -27.13
CA LYS A 40 16.05 5.53 -28.14
C LYS A 40 16.89 6.81 -28.24
N ALA A 41 17.96 6.93 -27.44
CA ALA A 41 18.86 8.08 -27.42
C ALA A 41 19.61 8.29 -28.75
N ASP A 42 19.52 7.35 -29.71
CA ASP A 42 20.05 7.56 -31.06
C ASP A 42 19.14 8.50 -31.91
N GLN A 43 17.90 8.75 -31.47
CA GLN A 43 16.92 9.64 -32.13
C GLN A 43 16.64 10.94 -31.35
N GLU A 44 16.95 10.98 -30.05
CA GLU A 44 16.75 12.13 -29.15
C GLU A 44 18.09 12.60 -28.56
N SER A 45 18.21 13.86 -28.14
CA SER A 45 19.43 14.29 -27.45
C SER A 45 19.60 13.52 -26.14
N ALA A 46 20.83 13.12 -25.79
CA ALA A 46 21.12 12.37 -24.56
C ALA A 46 20.60 13.08 -23.31
N SER A 47 20.66 14.42 -23.30
CA SER A 47 20.13 15.28 -22.24
C SER A 47 18.61 15.15 -22.09
N ASP A 48 17.86 15.18 -23.19
CA ASP A 48 16.39 15.09 -23.16
C ASP A 48 15.93 13.70 -22.71
N TYR A 49 16.59 12.66 -23.21
CA TYR A 49 16.29 11.27 -22.82
C TYR A 49 16.49 11.04 -21.32
N ILE A 50 17.65 11.42 -20.78
CA ILE A 50 17.96 11.25 -19.35
C ILE A 50 17.06 12.13 -18.49
N SER A 51 16.84 13.41 -18.87
CA SER A 51 15.96 14.31 -18.11
C SER A 51 14.53 13.78 -18.03
N GLY A 52 13.99 13.24 -19.13
CA GLY A 52 12.68 12.59 -19.17
C GLY A 52 12.61 11.40 -18.22
N LYS A 53 13.59 10.48 -18.30
CA LYS A 53 13.66 9.30 -17.41
C LYS A 53 13.88 9.68 -15.94
N PHE A 54 14.72 10.67 -15.68
CA PHE A 54 15.01 11.17 -14.34
C PHE A 54 13.76 11.81 -13.71
N SER A 55 13.01 12.60 -14.47
CA SER A 55 11.74 13.18 -13.97
C SER A 55 10.71 12.10 -13.62
N ALA A 56 10.61 11.03 -14.42
CA ALA A 56 9.75 9.89 -14.13
C ALA A 56 10.22 9.13 -12.87
N LEU A 57 11.53 8.93 -12.73
CA LEU A 57 12.15 8.30 -11.56
C LEU A 57 11.90 9.11 -10.28
N MET A 58 12.16 10.43 -10.30
CA MET A 58 11.89 11.33 -9.18
C MET A 58 10.42 11.34 -8.77
N LYS A 59 9.52 11.29 -9.75
CA LYS A 59 8.07 11.18 -9.50
C LYS A 59 7.70 9.86 -8.83
N SER A 60 8.42 8.78 -9.11
CA SER A 60 8.23 7.47 -8.48
C SER A 60 8.81 7.43 -7.06
N LEU A 61 10.00 7.98 -6.85
CA LEU A 61 10.73 7.94 -5.57
C LEU A 61 10.15 8.87 -4.51
N LYS A 62 9.61 10.05 -4.90
CA LYS A 62 9.02 11.00 -3.96
C LYS A 62 7.89 10.39 -3.10
N ASP A 63 7.23 9.36 -3.63
CA ASP A 63 6.11 8.69 -2.98
C ASP A 63 6.51 7.32 -2.37
N ASP A 64 7.75 6.85 -2.58
CA ASP A 64 8.18 5.50 -2.20
C ASP A 64 8.94 5.46 -0.86
N VAL A 65 8.26 4.94 0.17
CA VAL A 65 8.81 4.76 1.53
C VAL A 65 9.82 3.61 1.60
N ARG A 66 9.87 2.75 0.57
CA ARG A 66 10.65 1.51 0.59
C ARG A 66 12.15 1.73 0.72
N VAL A 67 12.71 2.75 0.07
CA VAL A 67 14.16 3.02 0.13
C VAL A 67 14.60 3.39 1.55
N LYS A 68 13.78 4.19 2.23
CA LYS A 68 14.01 4.59 3.63
C LYS A 68 13.93 3.40 4.56
N ASP A 69 12.89 2.58 4.41
CA ASP A 69 12.68 1.39 5.24
C ASP A 69 13.80 0.36 5.06
N ILE A 70 14.27 0.14 3.82
CA ILE A 70 15.43 -0.71 3.54
C ILE A 70 16.69 -0.17 4.25
N ALA A 71 16.92 1.14 4.24
CA ALA A 71 18.05 1.73 4.92
C ALA A 71 17.99 1.51 6.43
N LEU A 72 16.80 1.69 7.02
CA LEU A 72 16.54 1.40 8.43
C LEU A 72 16.75 -0.09 8.74
N ASP A 73 16.21 -1.01 7.94
CA ASP A 73 16.38 -2.46 8.12
C ASP A 73 17.86 -2.88 8.10
N ASN A 74 18.67 -2.22 7.28
CA ASN A 74 20.12 -2.46 7.19
C ASN A 74 20.95 -1.66 8.21
N SER A 75 20.30 -0.98 9.17
CA SER A 75 20.95 -0.13 10.17
C SER A 75 21.88 0.94 9.57
N LEU A 76 21.51 1.45 8.39
CA LEU A 76 22.25 2.52 7.71
C LEU A 76 21.81 3.87 8.27
N SER A 77 22.73 4.83 8.34
CA SER A 77 22.46 6.20 8.80
C SER A 77 21.92 7.13 7.71
N CYS A 78 22.03 6.71 6.43
CA CYS A 78 21.59 7.49 5.29
C CYS A 78 21.11 6.59 4.14
N TYR A 79 20.37 7.21 3.21
CA TYR A 79 20.01 6.59 1.94
C TYR A 79 20.19 7.59 0.80
N GLY A 80 20.55 7.10 -0.38
CA GLY A 80 20.78 7.93 -1.56
C GLY A 80 19.48 8.28 -2.28
N VAL A 81 19.24 9.58 -2.48
CA VAL A 81 18.15 10.08 -3.32
C VAL A 81 18.75 10.67 -4.60
N PRO A 82 18.27 10.30 -5.80
CA PRO A 82 18.76 10.92 -7.03
C PRO A 82 18.48 12.42 -7.03
N ALA A 83 19.50 13.22 -7.30
CA ALA A 83 19.45 14.67 -7.40
C ALA A 83 20.03 15.12 -8.74
N LYS A 84 19.70 16.35 -9.14
CA LYS A 84 20.24 16.96 -10.36
C LYS A 84 20.67 18.39 -10.10
N LYS A 85 21.80 18.78 -10.67
CA LYS A 85 22.30 20.16 -10.69
C LYS A 85 22.00 20.77 -12.06
N LEU A 86 21.30 21.90 -12.07
CA LEU A 86 20.92 22.58 -13.31
C LEU A 86 22.13 23.31 -13.90
N GLY A 87 22.50 22.95 -15.12
CA GLY A 87 23.51 23.65 -15.89
C GLY A 87 22.98 24.96 -16.46
N GLY A 88 23.54 26.08 -16.04
CA GLY A 88 23.15 27.41 -16.51
C GLY A 88 23.80 27.75 -17.84
N GLY A 89 23.10 27.56 -18.96
CA GLY A 89 23.43 28.16 -20.27
C GLY A 89 24.36 27.34 -21.18
N LYS A 90 24.71 27.95 -22.33
CA LYS A 90 25.39 27.31 -23.47
C LYS A 90 26.81 26.86 -23.08
N GLY A 91 26.94 25.60 -22.66
CA GLY A 91 28.20 24.97 -22.23
C GLY A 91 28.12 24.27 -20.87
N ASN A 92 27.13 24.61 -20.03
CA ASN A 92 26.93 23.97 -18.73
C ASN A 92 25.86 22.89 -18.85
N ARG A 93 26.28 21.63 -18.79
CA ARG A 93 25.40 20.46 -18.87
C ARG A 93 24.72 20.20 -17.52
N ASN A 94 23.61 19.46 -17.56
CA ASN A 94 22.95 19.02 -16.33
C ASN A 94 23.71 17.82 -15.76
N GLU A 95 24.11 17.93 -14.50
CA GLU A 95 24.80 16.85 -13.79
C GLU A 95 23.82 16.10 -12.88
N TYR A 96 23.95 14.78 -12.83
CA TYR A 96 23.12 13.90 -12.02
C TYR A 96 23.98 13.18 -10.97
N TYR A 97 23.48 13.09 -9.74
CA TYR A 97 24.20 12.47 -8.62
C TYR A 97 23.23 11.85 -7.61
N LEU A 98 23.76 11.15 -6.61
CA LEU A 98 23.00 10.64 -5.47
C LEU A 98 23.29 11.52 -4.24
N GLU A 99 22.27 12.24 -3.78
CA GLU A 99 22.33 13.04 -2.57
C GLU A 99 22.08 12.14 -1.34
N PRO A 100 22.98 12.11 -0.35
CA PRO A 100 22.76 11.36 0.87
C PRO A 100 21.72 12.07 1.74
N VAL A 101 20.60 11.42 1.99
CA VAL A 101 19.60 11.88 2.96
C VAL A 101 19.82 11.13 4.27
N PHE A 102 20.22 11.88 5.30
CA PHE A 102 20.43 11.33 6.64
C PHE A 102 19.09 11.10 7.34
N LEU A 103 18.98 9.94 7.99
CA LEU A 103 17.83 9.61 8.82
C LEU A 103 17.94 10.38 10.14
N THR A 104 16.82 10.91 10.63
CA THR A 104 16.83 11.62 11.93
C THR A 104 17.03 10.62 13.07
N GLU A 105 17.65 11.06 14.17
CA GLU A 105 17.82 10.24 15.37
C GLU A 105 16.47 9.69 15.84
N ASP A 106 15.41 10.50 15.84
CA ASP A 106 14.05 10.07 16.19
C ASP A 106 13.54 8.90 15.32
N GLU A 107 13.85 8.90 14.01
CA GLU A 107 13.40 7.86 13.09
C GLU A 107 14.17 6.56 13.28
N THR A 108 15.48 6.65 13.52
CA THR A 108 16.33 5.48 13.82
C THR A 108 16.01 4.87 15.18
N VAL A 109 15.74 5.70 16.20
CA VAL A 109 15.32 5.26 17.54
C VAL A 109 13.95 4.60 17.48
N ALA A 110 12.95 5.24 16.87
CA ALA A 110 11.60 4.67 16.76
C ALA A 110 11.59 3.33 16.01
N PHE A 111 12.45 3.20 14.99
CA PHE A 111 12.60 1.95 14.25
C PHE A 111 13.30 0.86 15.08
N SER A 112 14.37 1.19 15.80
CA SER A 112 15.06 0.27 16.71
C SER A 112 14.15 -0.21 17.85
N GLU A 113 13.35 0.70 18.42
CA GLU A 113 12.31 0.37 19.40
C GLU A 113 11.25 -0.57 18.82
N ALA A 114 10.82 -0.35 17.57
CA ALA A 114 9.87 -1.24 16.90
C ALA A 114 10.47 -2.63 16.60
N GLN A 115 11.76 -2.70 16.25
CA GLN A 115 12.45 -3.98 16.03
C GLN A 115 12.63 -4.78 17.32
N THR A 116 12.96 -4.10 18.42
CA THR A 116 13.13 -4.73 19.75
C THR A 116 11.79 -5.16 20.34
N ALA A 117 10.73 -4.35 20.17
CA ALA A 117 9.38 -4.70 20.61
C ALA A 117 8.82 -5.90 19.83
N TYR A 118 9.08 -5.99 18.53
CA TYR A 118 8.57 -7.04 17.65
C TYR A 118 9.70 -7.63 16.78
N PRO A 119 10.46 -8.60 17.31
CA PRO A 119 11.54 -9.23 16.57
C PRO A 119 10.98 -10.06 15.40
N VAL A 120 11.66 -9.98 14.26
CA VAL A 120 11.32 -10.82 13.09
C VAL A 120 11.78 -12.25 13.38
N PRO A 121 10.89 -13.25 13.31
CA PRO A 121 11.25 -14.64 13.55
C PRO A 121 12.15 -15.18 12.42
N GLU A 122 12.76 -16.34 12.67
CA GLU A 122 13.53 -17.06 11.65
C GLU A 122 12.68 -17.30 10.39
N MET A 123 13.23 -16.99 9.21
CA MET A 123 12.53 -16.98 7.92
C MET A 123 11.29 -16.06 7.86
N GLY A 124 11.10 -15.18 8.84
CA GLY A 124 10.03 -14.20 8.89
C GLY A 124 10.30 -12.99 7.99
N ILE A 125 9.25 -12.21 7.79
CA ILE A 125 9.27 -10.98 6.98
C ILE A 125 8.72 -9.80 7.78
N ARG A 126 9.19 -8.60 7.45
CA ARG A 126 8.63 -7.34 7.94
C ARG A 126 7.85 -6.68 6.81
N TYR A 127 6.64 -6.23 7.11
CA TYR A 127 5.76 -5.54 6.17
C TYR A 127 5.94 -4.04 6.29
N HIS A 128 5.92 -3.39 5.13
CA HIS A 128 6.10 -1.96 4.97
C HIS A 128 4.88 -1.40 4.26
N GLU A 129 4.45 -0.21 4.69
CA GLU A 129 3.30 0.47 4.10
C GLU A 129 3.76 1.23 2.87
N GLN A 130 3.30 0.78 1.69
CA GLN A 130 3.59 1.46 0.44
C GLN A 130 2.55 2.57 0.20
N LYS A 131 2.99 3.82 0.26
CA LYS A 131 2.16 4.99 -0.06
C LYS A 131 2.03 5.16 -1.59
N LYS A 132 1.14 4.39 -2.23
CA LYS A 132 0.92 4.56 -3.67
C LYS A 132 0.03 5.77 -3.97
N LYS A 133 0.40 6.55 -5.00
CA LYS A 133 -0.15 7.88 -5.34
C LYS A 133 -1.66 7.95 -5.63
N SER A 134 -2.31 6.83 -5.94
CA SER A 134 -3.76 6.81 -6.05
C SER A 134 -4.27 5.39 -5.90
N GLY A 135 -4.89 5.11 -4.75
CA GLY A 135 -5.85 4.03 -4.69
C GLY A 135 -6.97 4.20 -5.74
N PRO A 136 -7.78 3.16 -5.96
CA PRO A 136 -8.93 3.19 -6.86
C PRO A 136 -9.79 4.45 -6.63
N LEU A 137 -10.34 5.05 -7.69
CA LEU A 137 -11.09 6.32 -7.60
C LEU A 137 -12.18 6.29 -6.52
N ILE A 138 -12.90 5.18 -6.40
CA ILE A 138 -13.95 4.98 -5.39
C ILE A 138 -13.33 4.82 -4.00
N ALA A 139 -12.20 4.11 -3.89
CA ALA A 139 -11.49 3.91 -2.63
C ALA A 139 -10.92 5.22 -2.04
N ARG A 140 -10.63 6.23 -2.87
CA ARG A 140 -10.19 7.55 -2.41
C ARG A 140 -11.26 8.27 -1.56
N PHE A 141 -12.54 7.96 -1.76
CA PHE A 141 -13.59 8.50 -0.89
C PHE A 141 -13.59 7.89 0.50
N LEU A 142 -12.96 6.71 0.68
CA LEU A 142 -12.83 6.02 1.96
C LEU A 142 -11.51 6.37 2.67
N ASP A 143 -10.51 6.84 1.93
CA ASP A 143 -9.21 7.19 2.49
C ASP A 143 -9.25 8.53 3.24
N GLY A 144 -8.77 8.53 4.48
CA GLY A 144 -8.76 9.71 5.34
C GLY A 144 -10.12 10.15 5.86
N VAL A 145 -11.14 9.26 5.82
CA VAL A 145 -12.45 9.59 6.38
C VAL A 145 -12.39 9.55 7.90
N ASP A 146 -12.50 10.73 8.50
CA ASP A 146 -12.68 10.87 9.94
C ASP A 146 -14.07 10.36 10.35
N MET A 147 -14.11 9.40 11.26
CA MET A 147 -15.35 8.83 11.78
C MET A 147 -15.97 9.72 12.87
N LYS A 148 -16.31 10.97 12.50
CA LYS A 148 -16.97 11.96 13.36
C LYS A 148 -18.12 12.66 12.63
N GLY A 149 -19.10 13.13 13.40
CA GLY A 149 -20.21 13.95 12.91
C GLY A 149 -21.13 13.25 11.91
N TRP A 150 -21.54 13.96 10.86
CA TRP A 150 -22.49 13.47 9.86
C TRP A 150 -21.95 12.31 9.01
N ARG A 151 -20.63 12.22 8.81
CA ARG A 151 -19.98 11.12 8.06
C ARG A 151 -20.11 9.78 8.79
N LEU A 152 -20.03 9.80 10.12
CA LEU A 152 -20.31 8.62 10.94
C LEU A 152 -21.77 8.18 10.77
N TRP A 153 -22.71 9.12 10.72
CA TRP A 153 -24.12 8.81 10.47
C TRP A 153 -24.37 8.26 9.05
N LEU A 154 -23.66 8.74 8.03
CA LEU A 154 -23.71 8.13 6.69
C LEU A 154 -23.18 6.70 6.68
N PHE A 155 -22.08 6.44 7.38
CA PHE A 155 -21.52 5.09 7.48
C PHE A 155 -22.45 4.15 8.25
N LEU A 156 -23.04 4.64 9.35
CA LEU A 156 -24.02 3.90 10.13
C LEU A 156 -25.31 3.69 9.34
N SER A 157 -25.76 4.66 8.54
CA SER A 157 -26.99 4.52 7.75
C SER A 157 -26.87 3.43 6.69
N MET A 158 -25.68 3.19 6.12
CA MET A 158 -25.42 2.04 5.25
C MET A 158 -25.68 0.69 5.93
N VAL A 159 -25.60 0.63 7.27
CA VAL A 159 -25.93 -0.58 8.05
C VAL A 159 -27.38 -0.56 8.55
N ILE A 160 -27.83 0.59 9.07
CA ILE A 160 -29.14 0.74 9.70
C ILE A 160 -30.26 0.65 8.66
N ILE A 161 -30.13 1.30 7.50
CA ILE A 161 -31.20 1.33 6.49
C ILE A 161 -31.51 -0.10 5.99
N PRO A 162 -30.52 -0.92 5.61
CA PRO A 162 -30.78 -2.31 5.20
C PRO A 162 -31.36 -3.16 6.34
N LEU A 163 -30.93 -2.94 7.58
CA LEU A 163 -31.51 -3.62 8.74
C LEU A 163 -32.99 -3.26 8.93
N LEU A 164 -33.36 -1.98 8.74
CA LEU A 164 -34.74 -1.52 8.82
C LEU A 164 -35.60 -2.06 7.66
N VAL A 165 -35.06 -2.06 6.44
CA VAL A 165 -35.73 -2.66 5.27
C VAL A 165 -35.96 -4.16 5.50
N PHE A 166 -34.95 -4.88 5.99
CA PHE A 166 -35.05 -6.29 6.31
C PHE A 166 -36.06 -6.55 7.44
N SER A 167 -36.03 -5.75 8.51
CA SER A 167 -37.00 -5.81 9.60
C SER A 167 -38.43 -5.59 9.10
N GLY A 168 -38.64 -4.60 8.23
CA GLY A 168 -39.93 -4.35 7.59
C GLY A 168 -40.41 -5.53 6.73
N LEU A 169 -39.52 -6.13 5.94
CA LEU A 169 -39.82 -7.35 5.17
C LEU A 169 -40.17 -8.53 6.09
N MET A 170 -39.47 -8.68 7.22
CA MET A 170 -39.72 -9.74 8.23
C MET A 170 -40.99 -9.50 9.06
N LEU A 171 -41.52 -8.28 9.11
CA LEU A 171 -42.81 -7.95 9.73
C LEU A 171 -43.99 -8.19 8.79
N SER A 172 -43.76 -8.31 7.47
CA SER A 172 -44.81 -8.61 6.47
C SER A 172 -45.60 -9.91 6.73
N PRO A 173 -45.04 -11.01 7.28
CA PRO A 173 -45.79 -12.18 7.73
C PRO A 173 -46.83 -11.87 8.80
N ALA A 174 -46.46 -11.08 9.80
CA ALA A 174 -47.39 -10.69 10.87
C ALA A 174 -48.55 -9.86 10.30
N LEU A 175 -48.26 -8.96 9.35
CA LEU A 175 -49.29 -8.17 8.67
C LEU A 175 -50.22 -9.03 7.79
N SER A 176 -49.70 -10.12 7.20
CA SER A 176 -50.49 -11.06 6.38
C SER A 176 -51.57 -11.81 7.18
N LEU A 177 -51.45 -11.88 8.50
CA LEU A 177 -52.49 -12.43 9.37
C LEU A 177 -53.75 -11.56 9.38
N PHE A 178 -53.59 -10.24 9.22
CA PHE A 178 -54.67 -9.26 9.22
C PHE A 178 -55.17 -8.89 7.82
N VAL A 179 -54.35 -9.11 6.78
CA VAL A 179 -54.66 -8.76 5.38
C VAL A 179 -54.64 -10.01 4.50
N PRO A 180 -55.80 -10.63 4.19
CA PRO A 180 -55.87 -11.92 3.48
C PRO A 180 -55.21 -11.91 2.09
N LYS A 181 -55.22 -10.77 1.40
CA LYS A 181 -54.59 -10.58 0.09
C LYS A 181 -53.05 -10.74 0.13
N LEU A 182 -52.44 -10.59 1.31
CA LEU A 182 -50.99 -10.68 1.49
C LEU A 182 -50.48 -12.12 1.69
N LYS A 183 -51.37 -13.07 2.02
CA LYS A 183 -51.00 -14.47 2.33
C LYS A 183 -50.32 -15.18 1.16
N GLY A 184 -50.76 -14.90 -0.07
CA GLY A 184 -50.15 -15.45 -1.29
C GLY A 184 -48.76 -14.88 -1.63
N ALA A 185 -48.39 -13.73 -1.05
CA ALA A 185 -47.12 -13.07 -1.31
C ALA A 185 -46.02 -13.39 -0.28
N LEU A 186 -46.37 -14.12 0.79
CA LEU A 186 -45.49 -14.38 1.93
C LEU A 186 -44.16 -15.05 1.52
N ALA A 187 -44.23 -16.11 0.72
CA ALA A 187 -43.05 -16.82 0.22
C ALA A 187 -42.16 -15.90 -0.63
N GLY A 188 -42.77 -15.02 -1.44
CA GLY A 188 -42.06 -14.02 -2.22
C GLY A 188 -41.27 -13.05 -1.35
N PHE A 189 -41.87 -12.52 -0.27
CA PHE A 189 -41.18 -11.62 0.65
C PHE A 189 -40.00 -12.28 1.35
N MET A 190 -40.12 -13.56 1.75
CA MET A 190 -39.03 -14.30 2.38
C MET A 190 -37.86 -14.52 1.41
N VAL A 191 -38.15 -14.92 0.17
CA VAL A 191 -37.12 -15.11 -0.87
C VAL A 191 -36.43 -13.79 -1.19
N VAL A 192 -37.19 -12.70 -1.39
CA VAL A 192 -36.63 -11.37 -1.65
C VAL A 192 -35.81 -10.88 -0.46
N GLY A 193 -36.27 -11.09 0.77
CA GLY A 193 -35.52 -10.74 1.99
C GLY A 193 -34.21 -11.51 2.12
N ALA A 194 -34.20 -12.80 1.81
CA ALA A 194 -32.99 -13.63 1.83
C ALA A 194 -31.99 -13.19 0.74
N ILE A 195 -32.45 -12.93 -0.48
CA ILE A 195 -31.61 -12.39 -1.56
C ILE A 195 -31.05 -11.02 -1.17
N PHE A 196 -31.89 -10.15 -0.62
CA PHE A 196 -31.48 -8.82 -0.17
C PHE A 196 -30.38 -8.89 0.89
N LEU A 197 -30.53 -9.73 1.93
CA LEU A 197 -29.48 -9.95 2.92
C LEU A 197 -28.21 -10.52 2.29
N GLY A 198 -28.33 -11.52 1.42
CA GLY A 198 -27.18 -12.13 0.75
C GLY A 198 -26.38 -11.10 -0.05
N VAL A 199 -27.05 -10.31 -0.88
CA VAL A 199 -26.43 -9.23 -1.65
C VAL A 199 -25.83 -8.17 -0.72
N PHE A 200 -26.55 -7.77 0.34
CA PHE A 200 -26.07 -6.81 1.31
C PHE A 200 -24.78 -7.27 2.00
N PHE A 201 -24.72 -8.52 2.46
CA PHE A 201 -23.52 -9.08 3.09
C PHE A 201 -22.35 -9.21 2.12
N VAL A 202 -22.60 -9.53 0.84
CA VAL A 202 -21.54 -9.58 -0.17
C VAL A 202 -20.95 -8.19 -0.45
N LEU A 203 -21.81 -7.18 -0.61
CA LEU A 203 -21.38 -5.82 -0.94
C LEU A 203 -20.78 -5.08 0.26
N PHE A 204 -21.39 -5.19 1.43
CA PHE A 204 -21.06 -4.38 2.61
C PHE A 204 -20.44 -5.19 3.76
N GLY A 205 -20.29 -6.50 3.63
CA GLY A 205 -19.66 -7.36 4.65
C GLY A 205 -18.21 -6.97 5.00
N PHE A 206 -17.54 -6.21 4.14
CA PHE A 206 -16.20 -5.67 4.45
C PHE A 206 -16.23 -4.57 5.52
N ILE A 207 -17.32 -3.81 5.64
CA ILE A 207 -17.50 -2.76 6.65
C ILE A 207 -17.54 -3.37 8.05
N PHE A 208 -18.35 -4.42 8.24
CA PHE A 208 -18.42 -5.12 9.52
C PHE A 208 -17.05 -5.71 9.91
N ARG A 209 -16.35 -6.30 8.94
CA ARG A 209 -14.98 -6.80 9.16
C ARG A 209 -14.01 -5.69 9.51
N LEU A 210 -14.14 -4.50 8.92
CA LEU A 210 -13.29 -3.35 9.23
C LEU A 210 -13.49 -2.85 10.65
N VAL A 211 -14.74 -2.83 11.14
CA VAL A 211 -15.05 -2.41 12.51
C VAL A 211 -14.56 -3.45 13.53
N ASP A 212 -14.83 -4.74 13.27
CA ASP A 212 -14.47 -5.84 14.16
C ASP A 212 -12.96 -6.10 14.19
N LYS A 213 -12.36 -6.34 13.02
CA LYS A 213 -10.95 -6.76 12.90
C LYS A 213 -9.98 -5.59 12.77
N ARG A 214 -10.48 -4.34 12.68
CA ARG A 214 -9.71 -3.11 12.46
C ARG A 214 -8.92 -3.05 11.14
N VAL A 215 -8.87 -4.15 10.40
CA VAL A 215 -8.31 -4.24 9.07
C VAL A 215 -9.21 -5.13 8.21
N ALA A 216 -9.51 -4.66 7.00
CA ALA A 216 -10.30 -5.42 6.04
C ALA A 216 -9.76 -5.22 4.63
N MET A 217 -9.86 -6.26 3.81
CA MET A 217 -9.53 -6.12 2.40
C MET A 217 -10.61 -5.32 1.67
N LEU A 218 -10.16 -4.44 0.79
CA LEU A 218 -11.06 -3.68 -0.09
C LEU A 218 -11.81 -4.66 -1.02
N PRO A 219 -13.14 -4.54 -1.17
CA PRO A 219 -13.88 -5.38 -2.10
C PRO A 219 -13.39 -5.22 -3.54
N ASP A 220 -13.44 -6.31 -4.30
CA ASP A 220 -12.92 -6.34 -5.69
C ASP A 220 -13.67 -5.34 -6.60
N TRP A 221 -14.97 -5.12 -6.34
CA TRP A 221 -15.80 -4.13 -7.05
C TRP A 221 -15.43 -2.67 -6.75
N VAL A 222 -14.76 -2.40 -5.61
CA VAL A 222 -14.23 -1.07 -5.28
C VAL A 222 -12.80 -0.93 -5.81
N SER A 223 -12.00 -2.00 -5.71
CA SER A 223 -10.59 -1.98 -6.09
C SER A 223 -10.41 -1.79 -7.58
N LEU A 224 -11.14 -2.56 -8.41
CA LEU A 224 -10.99 -2.57 -9.88
C LEU A 224 -9.52 -2.67 -10.35
N SER A 225 -8.62 -3.11 -9.48
CA SER A 225 -7.17 -3.17 -9.63
C SER A 225 -6.73 -4.57 -9.19
N PRO A 226 -5.73 -5.17 -9.87
CA PRO A 226 -5.18 -6.46 -9.47
C PRO A 226 -4.44 -6.41 -8.12
N GLU A 227 -4.11 -5.21 -7.64
CA GLU A 227 -3.44 -5.01 -6.36
C GLU A 227 -4.42 -5.09 -5.18
N TYR A 228 -3.95 -5.73 -4.11
CA TYR A 228 -4.74 -5.98 -2.92
C TYR A 228 -4.66 -4.80 -1.95
N TRP A 229 -5.61 -3.89 -2.07
CA TRP A 229 -5.76 -2.77 -1.14
C TRP A 229 -6.43 -3.19 0.16
N LEU A 230 -5.98 -2.61 1.27
CA LEU A 230 -6.53 -2.82 2.60
C LEU A 230 -7.10 -1.52 3.15
N LEU A 231 -8.19 -1.63 3.88
CA LEU A 231 -8.72 -0.58 4.72
C LEU A 231 -8.29 -0.86 6.17
N GLU A 232 -7.77 0.16 6.83
CA GLU A 232 -7.37 0.08 8.23
C GLU A 232 -8.09 1.15 9.05
N TYR A 233 -8.59 0.74 10.21
CA TYR A 233 -9.29 1.60 11.14
C TYR A 233 -8.34 2.12 12.22
N ARG A 234 -7.61 3.18 11.89
CA ARG A 234 -6.49 3.71 12.67
C ARG A 234 -6.94 4.76 13.70
N PRO A 235 -6.37 4.75 14.91
CA PRO A 235 -6.53 5.88 15.83
C PRO A 235 -5.72 7.09 15.36
N MET A 236 -6.34 8.26 15.40
CA MET A 236 -5.70 9.57 15.26
C MET A 236 -5.44 10.14 16.65
N LYS A 237 -4.21 10.62 16.83
CA LYS A 237 -3.82 11.43 17.99
C LYS A 237 -4.00 12.91 17.64
N ASN A 238 -4.42 13.72 18.61
CA ASN A 238 -4.41 15.18 18.48
C ASN A 238 -2.98 15.71 18.67
N ASP A 239 -2.80 17.03 18.54
CA ASP A 239 -1.50 17.70 18.73
C ASP A 239 -0.96 17.54 20.16
N ALA A 240 -1.82 17.21 21.13
CA ALA A 240 -1.47 16.88 22.50
C ALA A 240 -1.11 15.39 22.71
N GLY A 241 -1.11 14.57 21.66
CA GLY A 241 -0.78 13.13 21.72
C GLY A 241 -1.91 12.22 22.21
N GLU A 242 -3.08 12.77 22.55
CA GLU A 242 -4.25 12.04 23.03
C GLU A 242 -5.09 11.48 21.89
N TYR A 243 -5.73 10.34 22.12
CA TYR A 243 -6.63 9.71 21.14
C TYR A 243 -7.90 10.53 20.95
N SER A 244 -8.04 11.15 19.78
CA SER A 244 -9.18 12.02 19.47
C SER A 244 -10.31 11.29 18.76
N HIS A 245 -9.97 10.51 17.73
CA HIS A 245 -10.92 9.76 16.91
C HIS A 245 -10.20 8.70 16.09
N ARG A 246 -10.95 7.95 15.28
CA ARG A 246 -10.38 7.02 14.32
C ARG A 246 -10.69 7.45 12.90
N LYS A 247 -9.77 7.14 12.00
CA LYS A 247 -9.91 7.33 10.56
C LYS A 247 -9.86 5.99 9.84
N ILE A 248 -10.55 5.91 8.71
CA ILE A 248 -10.29 4.85 7.74
C ILE A 248 -9.09 5.30 6.89
N ALA A 249 -8.07 4.46 6.79
CA ALA A 249 -6.92 4.67 5.92
C ALA A 249 -6.87 3.58 4.87
N LEU A 250 -6.63 3.96 3.62
CA LEU A 250 -6.37 3.02 2.53
C LEU A 250 -4.87 2.74 2.47
N VAL A 251 -4.50 1.48 2.69
CA VAL A 251 -3.11 1.06 2.87
C VAL A 251 -2.78 -0.13 1.96
N HIS A 252 -1.54 -0.18 1.50
CA HIS A 252 -0.99 -1.32 0.78
C HIS A 252 0.26 -1.79 1.53
N TYR A 253 0.30 -3.07 1.90
CA TYR A 253 1.42 -3.65 2.62
C TYR A 253 2.24 -4.55 1.69
N ILE A 254 3.54 -4.30 1.64
CA ILE A 254 4.51 -5.06 0.87
C ILE A 254 5.65 -5.55 1.77
N ALA A 255 6.30 -6.63 1.37
CA ALA A 255 7.50 -7.15 2.00
C ALA A 255 8.37 -7.91 0.98
N ASP A 256 9.61 -8.21 1.33
CA ASP A 256 10.48 -9.04 0.50
C ASP A 256 10.47 -10.50 0.97
N CYS A 257 10.20 -11.43 0.05
CA CYS A 257 10.17 -12.87 0.34
C CYS A 257 11.57 -13.38 0.69
N LYS A 258 11.73 -14.07 1.82
CA LYS A 258 13.02 -14.64 2.23
C LYS A 258 13.46 -15.86 1.41
N VAL A 259 12.55 -16.47 0.66
CA VAL A 259 12.84 -17.68 -0.13
C VAL A 259 13.33 -17.34 -1.54
N CYS A 260 12.71 -16.38 -2.21
CA CYS A 260 12.98 -16.07 -3.62
C CYS A 260 13.21 -14.59 -3.92
N SER A 261 13.25 -13.73 -2.90
CA SER A 261 13.40 -12.27 -3.04
C SER A 261 12.30 -11.57 -3.83
N GLY A 262 11.22 -12.28 -4.17
CA GLY A 262 10.03 -11.72 -4.80
C GLY A 262 9.21 -10.88 -3.83
N GLU A 263 8.39 -9.97 -4.36
CA GLU A 263 7.52 -9.14 -3.55
C GLU A 263 6.39 -9.97 -2.91
N VAL A 264 6.12 -9.73 -1.63
CA VAL A 264 5.02 -10.31 -0.87
C VAL A 264 3.95 -9.25 -0.66
N THR A 265 2.74 -9.52 -1.13
CA THR A 265 1.57 -8.63 -0.96
C THR A 265 0.54 -9.27 -0.04
N VAL A 266 -0.23 -8.46 0.68
CA VAL A 266 -1.23 -8.97 1.63
C VAL A 266 -2.57 -9.22 0.94
N GLY A 267 -3.10 -10.43 1.05
CA GLY A 267 -4.37 -10.83 0.44
C GLY A 267 -5.23 -11.76 1.32
N LYS A 268 -6.37 -12.23 0.77
CA LYS A 268 -7.29 -13.14 1.46
C LYS A 268 -6.64 -14.52 1.66
N GLY A 269 -6.70 -15.08 2.86
CA GLY A 269 -6.19 -16.42 3.17
C GLY A 269 -6.79 -17.59 2.40
N GLY A 270 -7.95 -17.39 1.77
CA GLY A 270 -8.64 -18.43 0.98
C GLY A 270 -9.11 -19.59 1.85
N TRP A 271 -9.21 -20.79 1.27
CA TRP A 271 -9.69 -22.00 1.94
C TRP A 271 -8.75 -22.50 3.03
N HIS A 272 -7.44 -22.31 2.87
CA HIS A 272 -6.44 -22.76 3.84
C HIS A 272 -6.38 -21.88 5.09
N PHE A 273 -6.74 -20.61 4.97
CA PHE A 273 -6.73 -19.64 6.08
C PHE A 273 -8.02 -18.80 6.08
N PRO A 274 -9.18 -19.42 6.37
CA PRO A 274 -10.47 -18.77 6.21
C PRO A 274 -10.60 -17.55 7.13
N GLY A 275 -11.03 -16.42 6.56
CA GLY A 275 -11.26 -15.18 7.30
C GLY A 275 -10.00 -14.46 7.79
N ARG A 276 -8.80 -14.94 7.44
CA ARG A 276 -7.52 -14.29 7.75
C ARG A 276 -6.96 -13.55 6.54
N LEU A 277 -6.18 -12.51 6.81
CA LEU A 277 -5.30 -11.88 5.83
C LEU A 277 -3.92 -12.53 5.95
N VAL A 278 -3.27 -12.78 4.83
CA VAL A 278 -1.95 -13.43 4.75
C VAL A 278 -1.10 -12.72 3.71
N GLY A 279 0.22 -12.68 3.92
CA GLY A 279 1.16 -12.28 2.87
C GLY A 279 1.35 -13.43 1.89
N ARG A 280 1.30 -13.14 0.58
CA ARG A 280 1.64 -14.08 -0.48
C ARG A 280 2.71 -13.50 -1.37
N CYS A 281 3.72 -14.31 -1.67
CA CYS A 281 4.70 -13.93 -2.68
C CYS A 281 4.04 -13.89 -4.06
N ASN A 282 4.36 -12.87 -4.86
CA ASN A 282 3.87 -12.74 -6.23
C ASN A 282 4.47 -13.80 -7.17
N GLU A 283 5.70 -14.26 -6.88
CA GLU A 283 6.39 -15.29 -7.69
C GLU A 283 5.88 -16.71 -7.39
N ASN A 284 5.62 -17.03 -6.13
CA ASN A 284 5.07 -18.32 -5.73
C ASN A 284 4.01 -18.16 -4.63
N PRO A 285 2.77 -17.77 -5.00
CA PRO A 285 1.71 -17.44 -4.04
C PRO A 285 1.11 -18.66 -3.32
N VAL A 286 1.42 -19.87 -3.77
CA VAL A 286 0.89 -21.12 -3.21
C VAL A 286 1.75 -21.63 -2.06
N GLU A 287 3.07 -21.63 -2.26
CA GLU A 287 4.02 -22.12 -1.26
C GLU A 287 4.55 -20.99 -0.38
N HIS A 288 4.94 -19.84 -0.94
CA HIS A 288 5.55 -18.78 -0.12
C HIS A 288 4.45 -17.91 0.52
N VAL A 289 3.94 -18.37 1.67
CA VAL A 289 2.85 -17.73 2.40
C VAL A 289 3.29 -17.36 3.81
N TYR A 290 2.95 -16.15 4.23
CA TYR A 290 3.35 -15.60 5.53
C TYR A 290 2.12 -15.14 6.32
N THR A 291 2.19 -15.19 7.65
CA THR A 291 1.18 -14.52 8.49
C THR A 291 1.22 -13.02 8.26
N PHE A 292 0.09 -12.35 8.46
CA PHE A 292 0.03 -10.89 8.44
C PHE A 292 -0.62 -10.36 9.71
N ASP A 293 0.02 -9.37 10.31
CA ASP A 293 -0.51 -8.57 11.40
C ASP A 293 -0.22 -7.10 11.13
N HIS A 294 -1.28 -6.30 10.99
CA HIS A 294 -1.19 -4.87 10.71
C HIS A 294 -0.58 -4.04 11.86
N VAL A 295 -0.65 -4.55 13.10
CA VAL A 295 -0.13 -3.84 14.28
C VAL A 295 1.38 -4.01 14.38
N THR A 296 1.84 -5.27 14.43
CA THR A 296 3.28 -5.57 14.55
C THR A 296 4.03 -5.43 13.23
N ARG A 297 3.31 -5.56 12.10
CA ARG A 297 3.87 -5.59 10.74
C ARG A 297 4.91 -6.70 10.57
N VAL A 298 4.80 -7.80 11.32
CA VAL A 298 5.70 -8.95 11.23
C VAL A 298 4.92 -10.19 10.77
N GLY A 299 5.51 -10.92 9.84
CA GLY A 299 4.99 -12.18 9.30
C GLY A 299 5.90 -13.36 9.61
N LYS A 300 5.31 -14.49 10.00
CA LYS A 300 5.98 -15.79 10.12
C LYS A 300 5.67 -16.63 8.89
N PRO A 301 6.58 -17.49 8.42
CA PRO A 301 6.27 -18.43 7.34
C PRO A 301 5.13 -19.37 7.78
N LEU A 302 4.20 -19.62 6.87
CA LEU A 302 3.10 -20.58 7.03
C LEU A 302 3.30 -21.81 6.14
N ARG A 303 3.96 -21.62 5.00
CA ARG A 303 4.41 -22.62 4.04
C ARG A 303 5.72 -22.13 3.42
#